data_AF-A0A6A3PHG3-F1
#
_entry.id   AF-A0A6A3PHG3-F1
#
_cell.length_a   1.000
_cell.length_b   1.000
_cell.length_c   1.000
_cell.angle_alpha   90.00
_cell.angle_beta   90.00
_cell.angle_gamma   90.00
#
_symmetry.space_group_name_H-M   'P 1'
#
loop_
_entity.id
_entity.type
_entity.pdbx_description
1 polymer ?
#
loop_
_entity_poly.entity_id
_entity_poly.type
_entity_poly.pdbx_seq_one_letter_code
_entity_poly.pdbx_strand_id
1 'polypeptide(L)'
;VLRKTLTEAKKRRVETFIEYAGRLVDIADSLPGGSSLETNGRQAVYAFVEHAHPAYEKDLDRLVRKKISKGILARAVLDTAVAALVALTKSNGQAELYRSRYAPKRGPPSADVEDQPAKRSKDSDGRAPPQKEKALAVVVDRSAKQHK
;
A
#
# COMPACT_ATOMS: atom_id res chain seq x y z
N VAL A 1 26.66 -9.22 10.65
CA VAL A 1 25.99 -7.90 10.58
C VAL A 1 25.34 -7.67 9.22
N LEU A 2 26.05 -7.82 8.09
CA LEU A 2 25.52 -7.57 6.74
C LEU A 2 24.31 -8.42 6.28
N ARG A 3 24.16 -9.67 6.72
CA ARG A 3 22.94 -10.44 6.37
C ARG A 3 21.68 -9.88 7.03
N LYS A 4 21.79 -9.33 8.24
CA LYS A 4 20.67 -8.65 8.92
C LYS A 4 20.27 -7.38 8.18
N THR A 5 21.23 -6.67 7.59
CA THR A 5 20.92 -5.44 6.83
C THR A 5 20.08 -5.73 5.60
N LEU A 6 20.17 -6.92 4.99
CA LEU A 6 19.30 -7.29 3.86
C LEU A 6 17.88 -7.61 4.33
N THR A 7 17.73 -8.43 5.39
CA THR A 7 16.42 -8.86 5.88
C THR A 7 15.62 -7.75 6.55
N GLU A 8 16.30 -6.79 7.19
CA GLU A 8 15.67 -5.67 7.90
C GLU A 8 15.54 -4.42 7.02
N ALA A 9 16.01 -4.45 5.77
CA ALA A 9 15.98 -3.30 4.87
C ALA A 9 14.55 -2.98 4.43
N LYS A 10 13.86 -2.12 5.17
CA LYS A 10 12.53 -1.63 4.83
C LYS A 10 12.54 -0.68 3.63
N LYS A 11 11.42 -0.60 2.92
CA LYS A 11 11.20 0.42 1.91
C LYS A 11 11.21 1.81 2.54
N ARG A 12 11.97 2.74 1.96
CA ARG A 12 11.99 4.17 2.31
C ARG A 12 10.74 4.85 1.76
N ARG A 13 10.27 5.90 2.43
CA ARG A 13 9.08 6.66 1.98
C ARG A 13 9.29 7.36 0.63
N VAL A 14 10.52 7.79 0.35
CA VAL A 14 10.89 8.58 -0.83
C VAL A 14 11.31 7.74 -2.04
N GLU A 15 11.51 6.43 -1.88
CA GLU A 15 11.92 5.58 -2.99
C GLU A 15 10.70 4.91 -3.66
N THR A 16 10.80 4.69 -4.96
CA THR A 16 9.87 3.86 -5.74
C THR A 16 10.07 2.38 -5.40
N PHE A 17 9.15 1.53 -5.85
CA PHE A 17 9.33 0.07 -5.74
C PHE A 17 10.55 -0.43 -6.54
N ILE A 18 10.86 0.18 -7.70
CA ILE A 18 12.03 -0.18 -8.52
C ILE A 18 13.32 0.21 -7.79
N GLU A 19 13.41 1.43 -7.25
CA GLU A 19 14.59 1.88 -6.50
C GLU A 19 14.80 1.05 -5.24
N TYR A 20 13.72 0.69 -4.54
CA TYR A 20 13.80 -0.20 -3.39
C TYR A 20 14.36 -1.57 -3.77
N ALA A 21 13.83 -2.18 -4.83
CA ALA A 21 14.33 -3.46 -5.35
C ALA A 21 15.81 -3.38 -5.76
N GLY A 22 16.22 -2.31 -6.46
CA GLY A 22 17.61 -2.06 -6.81
C GLY A 22 18.51 -2.02 -5.57
N ARG A 23 18.12 -1.25 -4.55
CA ARG A 23 18.87 -1.16 -3.29
C ARG A 23 19.01 -2.49 -2.57
N LEU A 24 17.99 -3.36 -2.61
CA LEU A 24 18.10 -4.71 -2.04
C LEU A 24 19.10 -5.58 -2.80
N VAL A 25 19.17 -5.44 -4.13
CA VAL A 25 20.18 -6.13 -4.94
C VAL A 25 21.58 -5.61 -4.61
N ASP A 26 21.78 -4.29 -4.49
CA ASP A 26 23.08 -3.72 -4.12
C ASP A 26 23.57 -4.22 -2.76
N ILE A 27 22.65 -4.36 -1.79
CA ILE A 27 22.95 -4.95 -0.48
C ILE A 27 23.32 -6.43 -0.65
N ALA A 28 22.58 -7.19 -1.47
CA ALA A 28 22.87 -8.60 -1.74
C ALA A 28 24.22 -8.80 -2.46
N ASP A 29 24.58 -7.91 -3.37
CA ASP A 29 25.88 -7.89 -4.07
C ASP A 29 27.04 -7.60 -3.13
N SER A 30 26.79 -6.84 -2.06
CA SER A 30 27.78 -6.54 -1.03
C SER A 30 28.01 -7.72 -0.06
N LEU A 31 27.22 -8.78 -0.12
CA LEU A 31 27.40 -9.99 0.69
C LEU A 31 28.44 -10.93 0.07
N PRO A 32 29.10 -11.79 0.87
CA PRO A 32 29.92 -12.87 0.33
C PRO A 32 29.14 -13.71 -0.69
N GLY A 33 29.70 -13.87 -1.89
CA GLY A 33 29.06 -14.54 -3.03
C GLY A 33 28.14 -13.65 -3.89
N GLY A 34 27.89 -12.41 -3.48
CA GLY A 34 27.08 -11.43 -4.22
C GLY A 34 25.64 -11.85 -4.45
N SER A 35 24.92 -11.16 -5.34
CA SER A 35 23.56 -11.53 -5.75
C SER A 35 23.52 -12.77 -6.66
N SER A 36 24.65 -13.13 -7.27
CA SER A 36 24.83 -14.37 -8.03
C SER A 36 24.68 -15.61 -7.16
N LEU A 37 24.97 -15.51 -5.85
CA LEU A 37 24.64 -16.56 -4.90
C LEU A 37 23.13 -16.59 -4.68
N GLU A 38 22.50 -17.68 -5.10
CA GLU A 38 21.05 -17.82 -5.12
C GLU A 38 20.39 -17.51 -3.76
N THR A 39 21.04 -17.87 -2.65
CA THR A 39 20.57 -17.57 -1.29
C THR A 39 20.43 -16.07 -1.04
N ASN A 40 21.41 -15.26 -1.46
CA ASN A 40 21.38 -13.82 -1.26
C ASN A 40 20.32 -13.17 -2.15
N GLY A 41 20.22 -13.61 -3.41
CA GLY A 41 19.17 -13.17 -4.32
C GLY A 41 17.77 -13.48 -3.79
N ARG A 42 17.52 -14.70 -3.30
CA ARG A 42 16.23 -15.09 -2.70
C ARG A 42 15.93 -14.27 -1.45
N GLN A 43 16.93 -13.96 -0.62
CA GLN A 43 16.74 -13.08 0.54
C GLN A 43 16.31 -11.67 0.13
N ALA A 44 16.88 -11.10 -0.93
CA ALA A 44 16.43 -9.81 -1.46
C ALA A 44 14.96 -9.86 -1.90
N VAL A 45 14.55 -10.95 -2.55
CA VAL A 45 13.14 -11.14 -2.94
C VAL A 45 12.23 -11.21 -1.71
N TYR A 46 12.57 -11.99 -0.69
CA TYR A 46 11.75 -12.09 0.52
C TYR A 46 11.68 -10.77 1.29
N ALA A 47 12.79 -10.04 1.41
CA ALA A 47 12.80 -8.71 2.02
C ALA A 47 11.89 -7.74 1.27
N PHE A 48 11.87 -7.80 -0.07
CA PHE A 48 10.95 -6.99 -0.87
C PHE A 48 9.48 -7.34 -0.57
N VAL A 49 9.13 -8.62 -0.53
CA VAL A 49 7.77 -9.07 -0.23
C VAL A 49 7.31 -8.56 1.14
N GLU A 50 8.16 -8.70 2.15
CA GLU A 50 7.85 -8.35 3.54
C GLU A 50 7.68 -6.83 3.73
N HIS A 51 8.53 -6.01 3.11
CA HIS A 51 8.61 -4.59 3.45
C HIS A 51 8.20 -3.61 2.34
N ALA A 52 7.90 -4.07 1.12
CA ALA A 52 7.52 -3.14 0.04
C ALA A 52 6.14 -2.51 0.25
N HIS A 53 5.14 -3.31 0.64
CA HIS A 53 3.78 -2.84 0.89
C HIS A 53 2.95 -3.86 1.71
N PRO A 54 2.77 -3.67 3.04
CA PRO A 54 2.16 -4.67 3.92
C PRO A 54 0.78 -5.17 3.48
N ALA A 55 -0.04 -4.31 2.89
CA ALA A 55 -1.38 -4.70 2.43
C ALA A 55 -1.40 -5.77 1.32
N TYR A 56 -0.31 -5.90 0.55
CA TYR A 56 -0.20 -6.83 -0.59
C TYR A 56 0.86 -7.92 -0.37
N GLU A 57 1.40 -8.04 0.85
CA GLU A 57 2.45 -9.02 1.19
C GLU A 57 2.04 -10.44 0.81
N LYS A 58 0.82 -10.87 1.18
CA LYS A 58 0.33 -12.24 0.90
C LYS A 58 0.20 -12.53 -0.60
N ASP A 59 -0.24 -11.54 -1.38
CA ASP A 59 -0.39 -11.68 -2.83
C ASP A 59 0.98 -11.79 -3.50
N LEU A 60 1.94 -10.97 -3.05
CA LEU A 60 3.32 -11.02 -3.51
C LEU A 60 4.02 -12.31 -3.10
N ASP A 61 3.88 -12.77 -1.87
CA ASP A 61 4.48 -14.02 -1.36
C ASP A 61 4.01 -15.22 -2.20
N ARG A 62 2.70 -15.32 -2.47
CA ARG A 62 2.13 -16.38 -3.32
C ARG A 62 2.74 -16.35 -4.73
N LEU A 63 2.83 -15.16 -5.33
CA LEU A 63 3.40 -14.98 -6.67
C LEU A 63 4.87 -15.38 -6.71
N VAL A 64 5.66 -14.88 -5.76
CA VAL A 64 7.10 -15.12 -5.65
C VAL A 64 7.39 -16.59 -5.44
N ARG A 65 6.71 -17.26 -4.49
CA ARG A 65 6.90 -18.70 -4.23
C ARG A 65 6.63 -19.54 -5.47
N LYS A 66 5.57 -19.21 -6.23
CA LYS A 66 5.24 -19.89 -7.49
C LYS A 66 6.32 -19.71 -8.56
N LYS A 67 7.03 -18.58 -8.56
CA LYS A 67 8.12 -18.33 -9.53
C LYS A 67 9.42 -19.00 -9.09
N ILE A 68 9.75 -18.95 -7.80
CA ILE A 68 10.92 -19.63 -7.23
C ILE A 68 10.78 -21.14 -7.41
N SER A 69 9.60 -21.73 -7.19
CA SER A 69 9.38 -23.18 -7.38
C SER A 69 9.55 -23.63 -8.84
N LYS A 70 9.44 -22.70 -9.79
CA LYS A 70 9.71 -22.93 -11.22
C LYS A 70 11.18 -22.75 -11.60
N GLY A 71 12.06 -22.50 -10.63
CA GLY A 71 13.49 -22.27 -10.87
C GLY A 71 13.80 -20.92 -11.53
N ILE A 72 12.89 -19.94 -11.44
CA ILE A 72 13.16 -18.60 -12.00
C ILE A 72 14.19 -17.87 -11.15
N LEU A 73 15.17 -17.25 -11.80
CA LEU A 73 16.24 -16.47 -11.15
C LEU A 73 15.67 -15.35 -10.27
N ALA A 74 16.27 -15.17 -9.09
CA ALA A 74 15.81 -14.23 -8.08
C ALA A 74 15.65 -12.79 -8.63
N ARG A 75 16.56 -12.33 -9.49
CA ARG A 75 16.47 -11.01 -10.12
C ARG A 75 15.19 -10.86 -10.96
N ALA A 76 14.90 -11.84 -11.82
CA ALA A 76 13.69 -11.85 -12.63
C ALA A 76 12.40 -12.00 -11.78
N VAL A 77 12.48 -12.73 -10.66
CA VAL A 77 11.38 -12.80 -9.70
C VAL A 77 11.12 -11.43 -9.05
N LEU A 78 12.18 -10.71 -8.69
CA LEU A 78 12.08 -9.37 -8.11
C LEU A 78 11.47 -8.37 -9.09
N ASP A 79 11.90 -8.37 -10.36
CA ASP A 79 11.31 -7.52 -11.40
C ASP A 79 9.81 -7.83 -11.60
N THR A 80 9.43 -9.11 -11.55
CA THR A 80 8.03 -9.52 -11.62
C THR A 80 7.24 -9.03 -10.40
N ALA A 81 7.82 -9.13 -9.20
CA ALA A 81 7.18 -8.68 -7.96
C ALA A 81 6.95 -7.16 -7.96
N VAL A 82 7.92 -6.39 -8.46
CA VAL A 82 7.79 -4.94 -8.65
C VAL A 82 6.65 -4.63 -9.62
N ALA A 83 6.63 -5.25 -10.80
CA ALA A 83 5.58 -5.04 -11.79
C ALA A 83 4.18 -5.39 -11.24
N ALA A 84 4.08 -6.51 -10.51
CA ALA A 84 2.84 -6.91 -9.86
C ALA A 84 2.38 -5.90 -8.81
N LEU A 85 3.29 -5.41 -7.96
CA LEU A 85 2.97 -4.43 -6.94
C LEU A 85 2.53 -3.08 -7.54
N VAL A 86 3.18 -2.64 -8.62
CA VAL A 86 2.76 -1.44 -9.37
C VAL A 86 1.34 -1.61 -9.91
N ALA A 87 1.01 -2.77 -10.46
CA ALA A 87 -0.33 -3.06 -10.97
C ALA A 87 -1.39 -3.10 -9.85
N LEU A 88 -1.07 -3.74 -8.72
CA LEU A 88 -1.97 -3.85 -7.56
C LEU A 88 -2.25 -2.48 -6.92
N THR A 89 -1.22 -1.66 -6.74
CA THR A 89 -1.32 -0.35 -6.09
C THR A 89 -1.76 0.77 -7.04
N LYS A 90 -1.71 0.52 -8.37
CA LYS A 90 -1.87 1.54 -9.42
C LYS A 90 -0.93 2.74 -9.21
N SER A 91 0.26 2.49 -8.66
CA SER A 91 1.25 3.49 -8.24
C SER A 91 2.65 2.88 -8.27
N ASN A 92 3.68 3.71 -8.44
CA ASN A 92 5.08 3.27 -8.33
C ASN A 92 5.63 3.34 -6.89
N GLY A 93 4.78 3.60 -5.90
CA GLY A 93 5.15 3.72 -4.49
C GLY A 93 5.50 5.14 -4.03
N GLN A 94 5.51 6.13 -4.94
CA GLN A 94 5.73 7.55 -4.61
C GLN A 94 4.49 8.23 -4.01
N ALA A 95 3.29 7.65 -4.15
CA ALA A 95 2.05 8.25 -3.67
C ALA A 95 2.01 8.44 -2.13
N GLU A 96 2.80 7.68 -1.37
CA GLU A 96 2.98 7.96 0.07
C GLU A 96 3.56 9.36 0.33
N LEU A 97 4.34 9.93 -0.60
CA LEU A 97 4.84 11.30 -0.47
C LEU A 97 3.73 12.34 -0.56
N TYR A 98 2.70 12.07 -1.37
CA TYR A 98 1.58 13.01 -1.52
C TYR A 98 0.69 12.97 -0.28
N ARG A 99 0.38 11.78 0.24
CA ARG A 99 -0.36 11.65 1.51
C ARG A 99 0.44 12.16 2.71
N SER A 100 1.75 11.93 2.79
CA SER A 100 2.53 12.40 3.95
C SER A 100 2.76 13.91 3.95
N ARG A 101 2.82 14.57 2.78
CA ARG A 101 3.02 16.03 2.70
C ARG A 101 1.72 16.82 2.75
N TYR A 102 0.60 16.24 2.31
CA TYR A 102 -0.69 16.92 2.18
C TYR A 102 -1.84 16.27 2.96
N ALA A 103 -1.59 15.23 3.77
CA ALA A 103 -2.59 14.80 4.74
C ALA A 103 -2.86 15.96 5.71
N PRO A 104 -4.12 16.36 5.91
CA PRO A 104 -4.46 17.31 6.95
C PRO A 104 -3.92 16.76 8.27
N LYS A 105 -3.03 17.50 8.94
CA LYS A 105 -2.58 17.13 10.28
C LYS A 105 -3.82 17.13 11.16
N ARG A 106 -4.35 15.94 11.46
CA ARG A 106 -5.31 15.79 12.57
C ARG A 106 -4.55 16.28 13.81
N GLY A 107 -5.05 17.37 14.40
CA GLY A 107 -4.49 17.94 15.61
C GLY A 107 -4.40 16.88 16.72
N PRO A 108 -3.64 17.17 17.79
CA PRO A 108 -3.52 16.24 18.90
C PRO A 108 -4.92 15.86 19.42
N PRO A 109 -5.12 14.60 19.86
CA PRO A 109 -6.35 14.26 20.56
C PRO A 109 -6.42 15.17 21.79
N SER A 110 -7.43 16.02 21.86
CA SER A 110 -7.71 16.80 23.06
C SER A 110 -7.91 15.83 24.21
N ALA A 111 -6.96 15.80 25.12
CA ALA A 111 -7.09 15.17 26.42
C ALA A 111 -8.08 16.00 27.26
N ASP A 112 -9.11 15.29 27.76
CA ASP A 112 -9.82 15.45 29.03
C ASP A 112 -10.41 16.80 29.42
N VAL A 113 -11.74 16.85 29.60
CA VAL A 113 -12.36 17.16 30.91
C VAL A 113 -13.72 16.45 31.03
N GLU A 114 -13.87 15.70 32.14
CA GLU A 114 -15.07 15.01 32.65
C GLU A 114 -16.23 15.95 33.10
N ASP A 115 -17.45 15.44 32.88
CA ASP A 115 -18.63 15.36 33.77
C ASP A 115 -19.21 16.56 34.58
N GLN A 116 -20.43 16.98 34.15
CA GLN A 116 -21.66 17.37 34.92
C GLN A 116 -21.75 18.68 35.77
N PRO A 117 -22.96 19.16 36.18
CA PRO A 117 -24.36 18.92 35.74
C PRO A 117 -25.23 20.20 35.52
N ALA A 118 -26.49 19.97 35.13
CA ALA A 118 -27.54 20.92 34.69
C ALA A 118 -28.01 22.01 35.68
N LYS A 119 -28.47 23.16 35.14
CA LYS A 119 -29.66 23.92 35.61
C LYS A 119 -30.39 24.65 34.46
N ARG A 120 -31.67 24.31 34.30
CA ARG A 120 -32.90 25.07 33.89
C ARG A 120 -32.72 26.53 33.43
N SER A 121 -33.52 27.16 32.56
CA SER A 121 -34.70 26.92 31.71
C SER A 121 -35.15 28.33 31.27
N LYS A 122 -35.56 28.60 30.02
CA LYS A 122 -36.84 29.27 29.64
C LYS A 122 -36.98 29.53 28.14
N ASP A 123 -37.97 28.85 27.55
CA ASP A 123 -38.97 29.22 26.52
C ASP A 123 -38.65 30.29 25.46
N SER A 124 -38.78 29.96 24.17
CA SER A 124 -40.02 30.19 23.39
C SER A 124 -39.86 29.87 21.88
N ASP A 125 -40.81 29.06 21.40
CA ASP A 125 -41.47 28.99 20.09
C ASP A 125 -40.75 29.16 18.73
N GLY A 126 -41.03 28.21 17.82
CA GLY A 126 -41.02 28.46 16.38
C GLY A 126 -40.55 27.29 15.51
N ARG A 127 -41.38 26.26 15.34
CA ARG A 127 -41.08 25.07 14.50
C ARG A 127 -41.49 25.27 13.02
N ALA A 128 -40.47 25.19 12.16
CA ALA A 128 -40.39 24.68 10.77
C ALA A 128 -41.23 25.29 9.63
N PRO A 129 -40.62 25.40 8.43
CA PRO A 129 -41.10 24.59 7.28
C PRO A 129 -39.92 24.11 6.37
N PRO A 130 -40.12 23.61 5.13
CA PRO A 130 -40.57 22.24 4.82
C PRO A 130 -39.71 21.51 3.75
N GLN A 131 -40.01 20.22 3.54
CA GLN A 131 -40.00 19.46 2.27
C GLN A 131 -38.88 19.67 1.21
N LYS A 132 -38.21 18.57 0.82
CA LYS A 132 -38.35 18.00 -0.54
C LYS A 132 -37.63 16.66 -0.69
N GLU A 133 -38.42 15.64 -0.98
CA GLU A 133 -38.01 14.43 -1.69
C GLU A 133 -37.33 14.77 -3.01
N LYS A 134 -36.31 14.02 -3.40
CA LYS A 134 -36.10 13.61 -4.79
C LYS A 134 -35.59 12.16 -4.86
N ALA A 135 -36.48 11.34 -5.43
CA ALA A 135 -36.32 10.11 -6.20
C ALA A 135 -34.88 9.62 -6.47
N LEU A 136 -34.54 8.37 -6.12
CA LEU A 136 -34.83 7.11 -6.84
C LEU A 136 -33.95 6.87 -8.08
N ALA A 137 -33.49 5.63 -8.13
CA ALA A 137 -32.41 5.11 -8.95
C ALA A 137 -32.93 4.28 -10.13
N VAL A 138 -31.97 3.88 -10.98
CA VAL A 138 -31.99 2.78 -11.98
C VAL A 138 -32.84 3.11 -13.23
N VAL A 139 -32.37 2.95 -14.47
CA VAL A 139 -32.14 1.67 -15.17
C VAL A 139 -31.21 1.86 -16.38
N VAL A 140 -30.31 0.89 -16.54
CA VAL A 140 -29.48 0.55 -17.70
C VAL A 140 -30.32 -0.16 -18.76
N ASP A 141 -30.22 0.19 -20.04
CA ASP A 141 -29.92 -0.75 -21.14
C ASP A 141 -29.87 -0.02 -22.49
N ARG A 142 -28.84 -0.31 -23.30
CA ARG A 142 -28.98 -0.46 -24.76
C ARG A 142 -27.73 -1.11 -25.35
N SER A 143 -27.70 -2.43 -25.20
CA SER A 143 -27.47 -3.43 -26.25
C SER A 143 -26.71 -3.01 -27.52
N ALA A 144 -25.60 -3.71 -27.73
CA ALA A 144 -24.84 -3.82 -28.98
C ALA A 144 -25.63 -4.56 -30.08
N LYS A 145 -25.35 -4.20 -31.34
CA LYS A 145 -25.43 -5.08 -32.52
C LYS A 145 -24.55 -4.53 -33.64
N GLN A 146 -23.39 -5.15 -33.84
CA GLN A 146 -22.66 -5.14 -35.11
C GLN A 146 -22.58 -6.59 -35.59
N HIS A 147 -23.16 -6.84 -36.77
CA HIS A 147 -22.96 -7.94 -37.71
C HIS A 147 -23.93 -7.58 -38.86
N LYS A 148 -23.58 -7.58 -40.14
CA LYS A 148 -22.49 -8.20 -40.89
C LYS A 148 -22.37 -7.44 -42.21
#